data_AF-A0A9J6GLX6-F1
#
_entry.id   AF-A0A9J6GLX6-F1
#
_cell.length_a   1.000
_cell.length_b   1.000
_cell.length_c   1.000
_cell.angle_alpha   90.00
_cell.angle_beta   90.00
_cell.angle_gamma   90.00
#
_symmetry.space_group_name_H-M   'P 1'
#
loop_
_entity.id
_entity.type
_entity.pdbx_description
1 polymer ?
#
loop_
_entity_poly.entity_id
_entity_poly.type
_entity_poly.pdbx_seq_one_letter_code
_entity_poly.pdbx_strand_id
1 'polypeptide(L)'
;MNDPLNLISRMYRRLGIRENRWQGDGLTNCMRFIMPVDRLLKAIKWRDTKKGYMDKVYHWTIDLPYFIRKSIRHGVDGIVTNRPENVRKVVESAMFRNKLKVADANDSPWTRFYESPQDDEEDTDTDPIMLGAE
;
A
#
# COMPACT_ATOMS: atom_id res chain seq x y z
N MET A 1 -3.74 13.23 -12.75
CA MET A 1 -3.86 13.42 -11.29
C MET A 1 -5.07 12.61 -10.83
N ASN A 2 -4.99 11.95 -9.67
CA ASN A 2 -6.07 11.08 -9.17
C ASN A 2 -7.23 11.91 -8.59
N ASP A 3 -8.47 11.48 -8.82
CA ASP A 3 -9.64 12.13 -8.25
C ASP A 3 -9.63 12.12 -6.71
N PRO A 4 -10.21 13.13 -6.04
CA PRO A 4 -10.37 13.13 -4.59
C PRO A 4 -11.21 11.93 -4.10
N LEU A 5 -10.76 11.27 -3.03
CA LEU A 5 -11.38 10.05 -2.47
C LEU A 5 -12.87 10.22 -2.13
N ASN A 6 -13.29 11.41 -1.71
CA ASN A 6 -14.70 11.70 -1.43
C ASN A 6 -15.55 11.73 -2.71
N LEU A 7 -15.02 12.15 -3.86
CA LEU A 7 -15.75 12.08 -5.13
C LEU A 7 -15.95 10.64 -5.57
N ILE A 8 -14.91 9.82 -5.46
CA ILE A 8 -14.94 8.38 -5.77
C ILE A 8 -15.95 7.67 -4.86
N SER A 9 -15.94 7.95 -3.55
CA SER A 9 -16.93 7.43 -2.60
C SER A 9 -18.37 7.81 -3.00
N ARG A 10 -18.61 9.06 -3.42
CA ARG A 10 -19.92 9.52 -3.89
C ARG A 10 -20.35 8.79 -5.17
N MET A 11 -19.43 8.58 -6.10
CA MET A 11 -19.67 7.83 -7.34
C MET A 11 -20.12 6.40 -7.03
N TYR A 12 -19.35 5.64 -6.24
CA TYR A 12 -19.72 4.27 -5.85
C TYR A 12 -21.10 4.21 -5.21
N ARG A 13 -21.42 5.16 -4.31
CA ARG A 13 -22.74 5.24 -3.69
C ARG A 13 -23.86 5.48 -4.70
N ARG A 14 -23.66 6.37 -5.68
CA ARG A 14 -24.66 6.66 -6.73
C ARG A 14 -24.90 5.46 -7.64
N LEU A 15 -23.86 4.68 -7.91
CA LEU A 15 -23.94 3.46 -8.73
C LEU A 15 -24.46 2.25 -7.95
N GLY A 16 -24.74 2.37 -6.65
CA GLY A 16 -25.18 1.26 -5.82
C GLY A 16 -24.09 0.22 -5.50
N ILE A 17 -22.82 0.52 -5.78
CA ILE A 17 -21.68 -0.38 -5.57
C ILE A 17 -21.19 -0.24 -4.12
N ARG A 18 -21.36 -1.29 -3.33
CA ARG A 18 -21.12 -1.27 -1.86
C ARG A 18 -20.01 -2.19 -1.38
N GLU A 19 -19.42 -2.98 -2.28
CA GLU A 19 -18.38 -3.97 -2.00
C GLU A 19 -17.50 -4.16 -3.24
N ASN A 20 -16.43 -4.94 -3.10
CA ASN A 20 -15.50 -5.32 -4.15
C ASN A 20 -14.75 -4.13 -4.79
N ARG A 21 -14.22 -3.23 -3.96
CA ARG A 21 -13.62 -1.96 -4.41
C ARG A 21 -12.14 -1.88 -4.06
N TRP A 22 -11.32 -1.65 -5.07
CA TRP A 22 -9.88 -1.40 -4.93
C TRP A 22 -9.59 0.07 -5.19
N GLN A 23 -8.87 0.72 -4.28
CA GLN A 23 -8.42 2.10 -4.47
C GLN A 23 -6.94 2.13 -4.86
N GLY A 24 -6.68 2.59 -6.07
CA GLY A 24 -5.32 2.89 -6.53
C GLY A 24 -4.84 4.25 -6.06
N ASP A 25 -3.57 4.32 -5.67
CA ASP A 25 -2.83 5.57 -5.61
C ASP A 25 -1.46 5.40 -6.26
N GLY A 26 -1.00 6.42 -6.96
CA GLY A 26 0.16 6.24 -7.82
C GLY A 26 0.33 7.27 -8.93
N LEU A 27 1.50 7.18 -9.57
CA LEU A 27 1.90 7.92 -10.76
C LEU A 27 2.89 7.06 -11.57
N THR A 28 3.09 7.39 -12.84
CA THR A 28 4.12 6.76 -13.68
C THR A 28 5.51 6.88 -13.03
N ASN A 29 6.28 5.79 -13.13
CA ASN A 29 7.57 5.61 -12.44
C ASN A 29 8.61 6.70 -12.74
N CYS A 30 8.55 7.35 -13.91
CA CYS A 30 9.47 8.43 -14.30
C CYS A 30 9.34 9.70 -13.44
N MET A 31 8.25 9.88 -12.69
CA MET A 31 8.00 11.10 -11.88
C MET A 31 7.87 10.80 -10.38
N ARG A 32 8.36 9.63 -9.94
CA ARG A 32 8.20 9.09 -8.58
C ARG A 32 8.80 9.96 -7.47
N PHE A 33 9.95 10.59 -7.73
CA PHE A 33 10.66 11.41 -6.74
C PHE A 33 9.92 12.70 -6.33
N ILE A 34 8.84 13.05 -7.05
CA ILE A 34 8.12 14.31 -6.89
C ILE A 34 6.76 14.10 -6.20
N MET A 35 6.31 12.85 -6.00
CA MET A 35 4.95 12.59 -5.51
C MET A 35 4.87 12.43 -3.99
N PRO A 36 4.07 13.28 -3.31
CA PRO A 36 3.71 13.07 -1.91
C PRO A 36 2.90 11.78 -1.75
N VAL A 37 3.17 11.02 -0.69
CA VAL A 37 2.43 9.80 -0.33
C VAL A 37 1.13 10.09 0.45
N ASP A 38 0.76 11.36 0.62
CA ASP A 38 -0.36 11.77 1.49
C ASP A 38 -1.71 11.20 1.04
N ARG A 39 -1.95 11.14 -0.27
CA ARG A 39 -3.20 10.57 -0.80
C ARG A 39 -3.28 9.07 -0.55
N LEU A 40 -2.18 8.35 -0.71
CA LEU A 40 -2.08 6.93 -0.34
C LEU A 40 -2.38 6.72 1.14
N LEU A 41 -1.70 7.45 2.03
CA LEU A 41 -1.91 7.32 3.49
C LEU A 41 -3.36 7.64 3.87
N LYS A 42 -3.96 8.63 3.22
CA LYS A 42 -5.38 8.96 3.41
C LYS A 42 -6.30 7.82 2.93
N ALA A 43 -5.98 7.16 1.82
CA ALA A 43 -6.74 6.02 1.31
C ALA A 43 -6.66 4.82 2.26
N ILE A 44 -5.47 4.51 2.76
CA ILE A 44 -5.23 3.44 3.75
C ILE A 44 -6.02 3.72 5.02
N LYS A 45 -5.87 4.92 5.59
CA LYS A 45 -6.67 5.34 6.77
C LYS A 45 -8.17 5.20 6.54
N TRP A 46 -8.66 5.53 5.34
CA TRP A 46 -10.08 5.37 5.02
C TRP A 46 -10.50 3.90 4.93
N ARG A 47 -9.71 3.03 4.28
CA ARG A 47 -9.93 1.57 4.21
C ARG A 47 -10.13 0.98 5.61
N ASP A 48 -9.28 1.38 6.55
CA ASP A 48 -9.24 0.84 7.91
C ASP A 48 -10.37 1.35 8.81
N THR A 49 -11.09 2.39 8.38
CA THR A 49 -12.31 2.82 9.08
C THR A 49 -13.52 1.94 8.72
N LYS A 50 -14.39 1.65 9.70
CA LYS A 50 -15.68 0.96 9.48
C LYS A 50 -16.59 1.65 8.44
N LYS A 51 -16.39 2.96 8.20
CA LYS A 51 -17.16 3.76 7.23
C LYS A 51 -16.44 3.91 5.88
N GLY A 52 -15.26 3.32 5.72
CA GLY A 52 -14.48 3.35 4.49
C GLY A 52 -15.20 2.69 3.33
N TYR A 53 -15.10 3.27 2.13
CA TYR A 53 -15.69 2.69 0.94
C TYR A 53 -14.77 1.72 0.19
N MET A 54 -13.49 1.58 0.52
CA MET A 54 -12.60 0.68 -0.23
C MET A 54 -12.28 -0.55 0.59
N ASP A 55 -12.13 -1.67 -0.10
CA ASP A 55 -11.89 -2.98 0.48
C ASP A 55 -10.40 -3.34 0.43
N LYS A 56 -9.69 -2.83 -0.59
CA LYS A 56 -8.24 -2.93 -0.74
C LYS A 56 -7.63 -1.62 -1.25
N VAL A 57 -6.35 -1.39 -0.94
CA VAL A 57 -5.55 -0.26 -1.46
C VAL A 57 -4.31 -0.80 -2.16
N TYR A 58 -4.05 -0.32 -3.38
CA TYR A 58 -2.82 -0.67 -4.11
C TYR A 58 -2.02 0.57 -4.51
N HIS A 59 -0.70 0.39 -4.55
CA HIS A 59 0.24 1.45 -4.93
C HIS A 59 0.91 1.13 -6.26
N TRP A 60 0.91 2.10 -7.18
CA TRP A 60 1.47 1.95 -8.52
C TRP A 60 2.29 3.17 -8.97
N THR A 61 3.21 3.08 -9.93
CA THR A 61 4.03 1.89 -10.23
C THR A 61 5.32 1.97 -9.41
N ILE A 62 5.74 0.88 -8.77
CA ILE A 62 6.92 0.87 -7.88
C ILE A 62 7.86 -0.28 -8.19
N ASP A 63 9.09 0.05 -8.57
CA ASP A 63 10.03 -0.96 -9.07
C ASP A 63 11.19 -1.25 -8.10
N LEU A 64 11.60 -0.27 -7.27
CA LEU A 64 12.77 -0.38 -6.41
C LEU A 64 12.43 -1.03 -5.04
N PRO A 65 13.26 -1.96 -4.52
CA PRO A 65 13.03 -2.63 -3.24
C PRO A 65 12.82 -1.67 -2.06
N TYR A 66 13.54 -0.56 -2.02
CA TYR A 66 13.39 0.47 -0.97
C TYR A 66 11.97 1.05 -0.94
N PHE A 67 11.42 1.44 -2.09
CA PHE A 67 10.08 2.02 -2.18
C PHE A 67 8.97 0.97 -2.03
N ILE A 68 9.24 -0.27 -2.45
CA ILE A 68 8.37 -1.43 -2.18
C ILE A 68 8.26 -1.64 -0.67
N ARG A 69 9.39 -1.72 0.05
CA ARG A 69 9.42 -1.80 1.52
C ARG A 69 8.62 -0.69 2.17
N LYS A 70 8.87 0.57 1.77
CA LYS A 70 8.15 1.73 2.33
C LYS A 70 6.64 1.64 2.09
N SER A 71 6.21 1.18 0.92
CA SER A 71 4.79 1.02 0.61
C SER A 71 4.15 -0.10 1.42
N ILE A 72 4.85 -1.22 1.59
CA ILE A 72 4.40 -2.32 2.46
C ILE A 72 4.26 -1.83 3.92
N ARG A 73 5.24 -1.09 4.45
CA ARG A 73 5.17 -0.49 5.80
C ARG A 73 4.01 0.48 5.96
N HIS A 74 3.56 1.13 4.89
CA HIS A 74 2.37 1.97 4.94
C HIS A 74 1.06 1.16 4.98
N GLY A 75 1.10 -0.15 4.77
CA GLY A 75 -0.05 -1.04 4.88
C GLY A 75 -0.82 -1.22 3.58
N VAL A 76 -0.18 -1.15 2.41
CA VAL A 76 -0.87 -1.42 1.13
C VAL A 76 -1.17 -2.92 0.95
N ASP A 77 -2.29 -3.24 0.32
CA ASP A 77 -2.67 -4.63 0.00
C ASP A 77 -2.05 -5.12 -1.31
N GLY A 78 -1.70 -4.20 -2.21
CA GLY A 78 -1.22 -4.52 -3.55
C GLY A 78 -0.15 -3.57 -4.04
N ILE A 79 0.76 -4.10 -4.86
CA ILE A 79 1.81 -3.34 -5.54
C ILE A 79 1.72 -3.65 -7.03
N VAL A 80 1.60 -2.60 -7.84
CA VAL A 80 1.78 -2.70 -9.29
C VAL A 80 3.22 -2.31 -9.60
N THR A 81 3.94 -3.20 -10.27
CA THR A 81 5.39 -3.09 -10.50
C THR A 81 5.76 -3.68 -11.86
N ASN A 82 6.83 -3.17 -12.46
CA ASN A 82 7.50 -3.79 -13.60
C ASN A 82 8.56 -4.83 -13.17
N ARG A 83 8.81 -4.97 -11.86
CA ARG A 83 9.85 -5.82 -11.25
C ARG A 83 9.25 -6.71 -10.14
N PRO A 84 8.35 -7.65 -10.46
CA PRO A 84 7.67 -8.49 -9.46
C PRO A 84 8.63 -9.31 -8.58
N GLU A 85 9.81 -9.67 -9.09
CA GLU A 85 10.87 -10.32 -8.34
C GLU A 85 11.35 -9.51 -7.14
N ASN A 86 11.31 -8.18 -7.22
CA ASN A 86 11.69 -7.31 -6.10
C ASN A 86 10.61 -7.30 -5.02
N VAL A 87 9.33 -7.38 -5.39
CA VAL A 87 8.23 -7.52 -4.43
C VAL A 87 8.40 -8.82 -3.65
N ARG A 88 8.62 -9.94 -4.35
CA ARG A 88 8.83 -11.24 -3.71
C ARG A 88 10.01 -11.21 -2.74
N LYS A 89 11.18 -10.70 -3.17
CA LYS A 89 12.37 -10.56 -2.31
C LYS A 89 12.09 -9.76 -1.03
N VAL A 90 11.26 -8.71 -1.12
CA VAL A 90 10.91 -7.91 0.05
C VAL A 90 9.96 -8.66 0.97
N VAL A 91 8.90 -9.28 0.44
CA VAL A 91 7.93 -10.06 1.25
C VAL A 91 8.61 -11.23 1.96
N GLU A 92 9.56 -11.90 1.31
CA GLU A 92 10.31 -13.03 1.86
C GLU A 92 11.48 -12.61 2.78
N SER A 93 11.74 -11.31 2.92
CA SER A 93 12.80 -10.82 3.81
C SER A 93 12.51 -11.11 5.28
N ALA A 94 13.54 -11.16 6.12
CA ALA A 94 13.41 -11.42 7.56
C ALA A 94 12.38 -10.50 8.25
N MET A 95 12.23 -9.27 7.77
CA MET A 95 11.30 -8.28 8.29
C MET A 95 9.82 -8.66 8.08
N PHE A 96 9.48 -9.28 6.95
CA PHE A 96 8.08 -9.48 6.54
C PHE A 96 7.66 -10.95 6.43
N ARG A 97 8.59 -11.89 6.32
CA ARG A 97 8.31 -13.31 6.08
C ARG A 97 7.37 -13.97 7.09
N ASN A 98 7.32 -13.43 8.31
CA ASN A 98 6.46 -13.94 9.40
C ASN A 98 5.17 -13.12 9.57
N LYS A 99 5.01 -12.01 8.84
CA LYS A 99 3.89 -11.07 8.96
C LYS A 99 3.02 -11.04 7.71
N LEU A 100 3.60 -11.29 6.54
CA LEU A 100 2.96 -11.16 5.23
C LEU A 100 3.23 -12.38 4.37
N LYS A 101 2.32 -12.64 3.42
CA LYS A 101 2.51 -13.60 2.33
C LYS A 101 2.08 -12.98 1.00
N VAL A 102 2.58 -13.53 -0.10
CA VAL A 102 1.99 -13.26 -1.41
C VAL A 102 0.61 -13.93 -1.44
N ALA A 103 -0.40 -13.17 -1.83
CA ALA A 103 -1.77 -13.67 -1.90
C ALA A 103 -1.89 -14.83 -2.92
N ASP A 104 -2.67 -15.84 -2.57
CA ASP A 104 -3.00 -16.99 -3.41
C ASP A 104 -4.51 -17.02 -3.74
N ALA A 105 -4.95 -18.04 -4.49
CA ALA A 105 -6.34 -18.14 -4.96
C ALA A 105 -7.37 -18.28 -3.82
N ASN A 106 -6.95 -18.64 -2.60
CA ASN A 106 -7.82 -18.75 -1.45
C ASN A 106 -7.98 -17.42 -0.70
N ASP A 107 -7.13 -16.43 -0.97
CA ASP A 107 -7.25 -15.11 -0.36
C ASP A 107 -8.27 -14.28 -1.13
N SER A 108 -9.40 -13.99 -0.49
CA SER A 108 -10.41 -13.13 -1.10
C SER A 108 -9.84 -11.72 -1.33
N PRO A 109 -9.85 -11.21 -2.58
CA PRO A 109 -9.41 -9.85 -2.88
C PRO A 109 -10.40 -8.78 -2.35
N TRP A 110 -11.48 -9.19 -1.69
CA TRP A 110 -12.53 -8.31 -1.18
C TRP A 110 -12.59 -8.26 0.35
N THR A 111 -11.91 -9.18 1.03
CA THR A 111 -11.87 -9.21 2.50
C THR A 111 -10.93 -8.14 3.02
N ARG A 112 -11.43 -7.25 3.89
CA ARG A 112 -10.59 -6.26 4.56
C ARG A 112 -9.76 -6.89 5.66
N PHE A 113 -8.48 -6.52 5.71
CA PHE A 113 -7.63 -6.76 6.88
C PHE A 113 -7.65 -5.48 7.73
N TYR A 114 -7.94 -5.61 9.02
CA TYR A 114 -7.87 -4.50 9.96
C TYR A 114 -6.58 -4.68 10.77
N GLU A 115 -5.67 -3.71 10.71
CA GLU A 115 -4.62 -3.63 11.72
C GLU A 115 -5.30 -3.22 13.05
N SER A 116 -5.21 -4.09 14.05
CA SER A 116 -5.52 -3.70 15.42
C SER A 116 -4.48 -2.68 15.89
N PRO A 117 -4.86 -1.60 16.62
CA PRO A 117 -3.93 -0.54 17.08
C PRO A 117 -2.84 -0.98 18.08
N GLN A 118 -2.47 -2.26 18.15
CA GLN A 118 -1.61 -2.81 19.20
C GLN A 118 -0.19 -3.18 18.74
N ASP A 119 0.16 -3.00 17.47
CA ASP A 119 1.49 -3.39 16.93
C ASP A 119 2.38 -2.19 16.58
N ASP A 120 2.14 -1.02 17.18
CA ASP A 120 3.09 0.10 17.19
C ASP A 120 4.20 -0.19 18.23
N GLU A 121 4.94 -1.30 18.07
CA GLU A 121 6.29 -1.36 18.63
C GLU A 121 7.14 -0.39 17.82
N GLU A 122 7.60 0.65 18.51
CA GLU A 122 8.49 1.70 18.05
C GLU A 122 9.76 1.06 17.43
N ASP A 123 9.74 0.87 16.12
CA ASP A 123 10.87 0.35 15.33
C ASP A 123 11.94 1.45 15.24
N THR A 124 12.71 1.60 16.32
CA THR A 124 13.92 2.43 16.38
C THR A 124 15.06 1.74 15.64
N ASP A 125 14.91 1.55 14.33
CA ASP A 125 16.03 1.13 13.48
C ASP A 125 16.43 2.30 12.57
N THR A 126 17.25 3.18 13.14
CA THR A 126 18.05 4.13 12.34
C THR A 126 19.09 3.34 11.57
N ASP A 127 18.77 2.95 10.34
CA ASP A 127 19.78 2.54 9.37
C ASP A 127 20.79 3.69 9.20
N PRO A 128 22.10 3.46 9.46
CA PRO A 128 23.10 4.50 9.35
C PRO A 128 23.19 5.00 7.92
N ILE A 129 23.13 6.33 7.83
CA ILE A 129 23.36 7.14 6.65
C ILE A 129 24.57 6.61 5.86
N MET A 130 24.35 6.43 4.56
CA MET A 130 25.38 6.30 3.53
C MET A 130 26.48 7.36 3.74
N LEU A 131 27.61 6.96 4.30
CA LEU A 131 28.87 7.70 4.29
C LEU A 131 29.97 6.72 3.89
N GLY A 132 30.49 6.92 2.69
CA GLY A 132 31.55 6.11 2.11
C GLY A 132 31.83 6.58 0.69
N ALA A 133 32.14 7.87 0.55
CA ALA A 133 32.90 8.38 -0.56
C ALA A 133 34.38 8.25 -0.18
N GLU A 134 35.11 7.40 -0.89
CA GLU A 134 36.51 7.58 -1.29
C GLU A 134 36.70 6.94 -2.67
#